data_AF-H8Z4T1-F1
#
_entry.id   AF-H8Z4T1-F1
#
_cell.length_a   1.000
_cell.length_b   1.000
_cell.length_c   1.000
_cell.angle_alpha   90.00
_cell.angle_beta   90.00
_cell.angle_gamma   90.00
#
_symmetry.space_group_name_H-M   'P 1'
#
loop_
_entity.id
_entity.type
_entity.pdbx_description
1 polymer ?
#
loop_
_entity_poly.entity_id
_entity_poly.type
_entity_poly.pdbx_seq_one_letter_code
_entity_poly.pdbx_strand_id
1 'polypeptide(L)'
;MVNKTIVSRFTGDPPLDEGVCRKIAGGPLYPVAEVQALLTGLGAQAVRAWTNKCQRDMQKWSLDTDDLCELLQIALQSGRFRGAEWCVQHPNGPWAACDAYSLVRREWIANARKEMGIGYYIKFAIAKTGKLLLVVSCHPWEDRR
;
A
#
# COMPACT_ATOMS: atom_id res chain seq x y z
N MET A 1 0.21 -18.99 -18.05
CA MET A 1 0.75 -17.84 -18.78
C MET A 1 0.74 -16.67 -17.82
N VAL A 2 1.89 -16.09 -17.50
CA VAL A 2 1.97 -14.94 -16.57
C VAL A 2 1.40 -13.71 -17.27
N ASN A 3 0.40 -13.07 -16.66
CA ASN A 3 -0.14 -11.81 -17.16
C ASN A 3 0.94 -10.72 -17.00
N LYS A 4 1.35 -10.07 -18.09
CA LYS A 4 2.35 -8.99 -18.08
C LYS A 4 1.73 -7.59 -17.97
N THR A 5 0.44 -7.48 -17.70
CA THR A 5 -0.24 -6.19 -17.62
C THR A 5 0.21 -5.44 -16.38
N ILE A 6 0.88 -4.29 -16.59
CA ILE A 6 1.27 -3.37 -15.54
C ILE A 6 0.17 -2.31 -15.38
N VAL A 7 -0.40 -2.20 -14.18
CA VAL A 7 -1.46 -1.25 -13.87
C VAL A 7 -0.98 -0.05 -13.06
N SER A 8 0.26 -0.08 -12.57
CA SER A 8 0.91 1.08 -11.95
C SER A 8 1.50 2.03 -12.97
N ARG A 9 1.71 3.29 -12.59
CA ARG A 9 2.34 4.32 -13.46
C ARG A 9 3.84 4.13 -13.62
N PHE A 10 4.50 3.46 -12.67
CA PHE A 10 5.93 3.16 -12.73
C PHE A 10 6.29 2.45 -14.05
N THR A 11 7.42 2.85 -14.64
CA THR A 11 7.94 2.26 -15.88
C THR A 11 9.10 1.32 -15.55
N GLY A 12 8.92 0.05 -15.86
CA GLY A 12 9.90 -1.01 -15.68
C GLY A 12 9.25 -2.35 -15.93
N ASP A 13 10.05 -3.41 -16.06
CA ASP A 13 9.53 -4.75 -16.35
C ASP A 13 9.34 -5.56 -15.05
N PRO A 14 8.16 -6.17 -14.83
CA PRO A 14 7.99 -7.13 -13.77
C PRO A 14 8.81 -8.39 -14.08
N PRO A 15 9.20 -9.17 -13.06
CA PRO A 15 9.87 -10.44 -13.28
C PRO A 15 9.00 -11.36 -14.15
N LEU A 16 9.66 -12.22 -14.94
CA LEU A 16 8.96 -13.15 -15.84
C LEU A 16 8.15 -14.20 -15.07
N ASP A 17 8.57 -14.53 -13.85
CA ASP A 17 7.93 -15.51 -12.98
C ASP A 17 7.60 -14.92 -11.61
N GLU A 18 6.45 -15.34 -11.07
CA GLU A 18 5.99 -14.91 -9.75
C GLU A 18 6.92 -15.35 -8.60
N GLY A 19 7.71 -16.41 -8.77
CA GLY A 19 8.62 -16.94 -7.75
C GLY A 19 9.98 -16.25 -7.67
N VAL A 20 10.26 -15.28 -8.54
CA VAL A 20 11.56 -14.59 -8.61
C VAL A 20 11.58 -13.34 -7.71
N CYS A 21 12.77 -12.83 -7.41
CA CYS A 21 12.93 -11.59 -6.66
C CYS A 21 12.09 -10.46 -7.26
N ARG A 22 11.14 -9.96 -6.47
CA ARG A 22 10.21 -8.89 -6.86
C ARG A 22 10.70 -7.50 -6.48
N LYS A 23 11.88 -7.37 -5.88
CA LYS A 23 12.41 -6.09 -5.40
C LYS A 23 12.83 -5.19 -6.55
N ILE A 24 12.52 -3.92 -6.42
CA ILE A 24 12.95 -2.85 -7.32
C ILE A 24 14.02 -2.05 -6.58
N ALA A 25 15.19 -1.91 -7.18
CA ALA A 25 16.31 -1.19 -6.58
C ALA A 25 16.05 0.33 -6.56
N GLY A 26 16.62 1.01 -5.56
CA GLY A 26 16.53 2.46 -5.41
C GLY A 26 15.66 2.89 -4.23
N GLY A 27 15.10 4.08 -4.34
CA GLY A 27 14.23 4.70 -3.33
C GLY A 27 12.74 4.51 -3.63
N PRO A 28 11.88 5.34 -3.01
CA PRO A 28 10.46 5.40 -3.33
C PRO A 28 10.22 5.66 -4.83
N LEU A 29 9.29 4.90 -5.42
CA LEU A 29 8.90 5.03 -6.83
C LEU A 29 7.99 6.24 -7.08
N TYR A 30 7.24 6.66 -6.06
CA TYR A 30 6.26 7.73 -6.17
C TYR A 30 6.69 8.93 -5.30
N PRO A 31 6.85 10.13 -5.89
CA PRO A 31 7.19 11.33 -5.12
C PRO A 31 6.17 11.62 -4.03
N VAL A 32 6.63 11.88 -2.81
CA VAL A 32 5.77 12.14 -1.64
C VAL A 32 4.76 13.26 -1.90
N ALA A 33 5.22 14.37 -2.49
CA ALA A 33 4.37 15.53 -2.78
C ALA A 33 3.19 15.18 -3.71
N GLU A 34 3.39 14.26 -4.65
CA GLU A 34 2.34 13.85 -5.58
C GLU A 34 1.30 12.96 -4.91
N VAL A 35 1.75 11.99 -4.09
CA VAL A 35 0.83 11.12 -3.34
C VAL A 35 0.02 11.96 -2.34
N GLN A 36 0.66 12.93 -1.68
CA GLN A 36 -0.02 13.89 -0.80
C GLN A 36 -1.07 14.72 -1.56
N ALA A 37 -0.75 15.23 -2.74
CA ALA A 37 -1.70 15.99 -3.55
C ALA A 37 -2.94 15.16 -3.92
N LEU A 38 -2.77 13.87 -4.25
CA LEU A 38 -3.90 12.96 -4.50
C LEU A 38 -4.77 12.77 -3.26
N LEU A 39 -4.15 12.50 -2.10
CA LEU A 39 -4.85 12.29 -0.84
C LEU A 39 -5.61 13.55 -0.39
N THR A 40 -5.02 14.72 -0.50
CA THR A 40 -5.67 15.99 -0.15
C THR A 40 -6.78 16.37 -1.13
N GLY A 41 -6.58 16.11 -2.44
CA GLY A 41 -7.54 16.50 -3.48
C GLY A 41 -8.78 15.60 -3.57
N LEU A 42 -8.64 14.29 -3.31
CA LEU A 42 -9.71 13.31 -3.50
C LEU A 42 -10.13 12.56 -2.22
N GLY A 43 -9.38 12.68 -1.12
CA GLY A 43 -9.68 11.99 0.14
C GLY A 43 -9.83 10.47 -0.05
N ALA A 44 -10.85 9.87 0.57
CA ALA A 44 -11.17 8.45 0.42
C ALA A 44 -11.35 7.99 -1.04
N GLN A 45 -11.76 8.86 -1.96
CA GLN A 45 -11.88 8.52 -3.38
C GLN A 45 -10.52 8.36 -4.07
N ALA A 46 -9.45 8.84 -3.45
CA ALA A 46 -8.08 8.67 -3.93
C ALA A 46 -7.58 7.23 -3.79
N VAL A 47 -8.17 6.42 -2.91
CA VAL A 47 -7.61 5.12 -2.52
C VAL A 47 -8.53 3.96 -2.89
N ARG A 48 -7.93 2.83 -3.23
CA ARG A 48 -8.65 1.58 -3.48
C ARG A 48 -7.85 0.38 -2.99
N ALA A 49 -8.47 -0.44 -2.15
CA ALA A 49 -7.95 -1.76 -1.81
C ALA A 49 -7.92 -2.66 -3.06
N TRP A 50 -6.73 -2.90 -3.58
CA TRP A 50 -6.54 -3.48 -4.91
C TRP A 50 -6.51 -5.00 -4.91
N THR A 51 -5.91 -5.61 -3.88
CA THR A 51 -5.82 -7.07 -3.76
C THR A 51 -6.92 -7.63 -2.85
N ASN A 52 -7.34 -8.87 -3.10
CA ASN A 52 -8.29 -9.58 -2.24
C ASN A 52 -7.75 -9.75 -0.81
N LYS A 53 -6.43 -9.91 -0.65
CA LYS A 53 -5.82 -9.99 0.69
C LYS A 53 -5.96 -8.66 1.43
N CYS A 54 -5.67 -7.53 0.78
CA CYS A 54 -5.84 -6.21 1.39
C CYS A 54 -7.28 -5.97 1.84
N GLN A 55 -8.27 -6.35 1.02
CA GLN A 55 -9.70 -6.23 1.37
C GLN A 55 -10.06 -7.07 2.60
N ARG A 56 -9.56 -8.31 2.69
CA ARG A 56 -9.77 -9.16 3.87
C ARG A 56 -9.05 -8.62 5.11
N ASP A 57 -7.84 -8.11 4.95
CA ASP A 57 -7.08 -7.52 6.06
C ASP A 57 -7.83 -6.28 6.60
N MET A 58 -8.36 -5.43 5.72
CA MET A 58 -9.22 -4.31 6.12
C MET A 58 -10.46 -4.77 6.89
N GLN A 59 -11.17 -5.78 6.40
CA GLN A 59 -12.33 -6.33 7.11
C GLN A 59 -11.95 -6.89 8.49
N LYS A 60 -10.86 -7.66 8.57
CA LYS A 60 -10.35 -8.24 9.83
C LYS A 60 -10.07 -7.16 10.87
N TRP A 61 -9.47 -6.05 10.43
CA TRP A 61 -9.05 -4.95 11.29
C TRP A 61 -10.05 -3.80 11.35
N SER A 62 -11.24 -3.98 10.77
CA SER A 62 -12.31 -2.96 10.70
C SER A 62 -11.83 -1.62 10.15
N LEU A 63 -10.97 -1.66 9.14
CA LEU A 63 -10.46 -0.48 8.43
C LEU A 63 -11.34 -0.14 7.23
N ASP A 64 -11.55 1.14 6.98
CA ASP A 64 -12.21 1.66 5.77
C ASP A 64 -11.26 2.48 4.89
N THR A 65 -11.80 3.18 3.88
CA THR A 65 -11.00 4.00 2.96
C THR A 65 -10.47 5.27 3.61
N ASP A 66 -11.15 5.82 4.61
CA ASP A 66 -10.67 6.98 5.36
C ASP A 66 -9.46 6.57 6.22
N ASP A 67 -9.51 5.40 6.85
CA ASP A 67 -8.36 4.79 7.53
C ASP A 67 -7.17 4.61 6.58
N LEU A 68 -7.40 4.11 5.35
CA LEU A 68 -6.32 3.97 4.38
C LEU A 68 -5.68 5.32 4.02
N CYS A 69 -6.49 6.37 3.86
CA CYS A 69 -5.99 7.72 3.62
C CYS A 69 -5.14 8.22 4.78
N GLU A 70 -5.62 8.08 6.01
CA GLU A 70 -4.87 8.46 7.22
C GLU A 70 -3.54 7.69 7.31
N LEU A 71 -3.57 6.36 7.17
CA LEU A 71 -2.38 5.52 7.22
C LEU A 71 -1.37 5.91 6.15
N LEU A 72 -1.81 6.21 4.92
CA LEU A 72 -0.93 6.69 3.86
C LEU A 72 -0.32 8.06 4.21
N GLN A 73 -1.09 8.99 4.76
CA GLN A 73 -0.56 10.28 5.21
C GLN A 73 0.51 10.10 6.29
N ILE A 74 0.25 9.28 7.31
CA ILE A 74 1.21 8.98 8.37
C ILE A 74 2.47 8.32 7.78
N ALA A 75 2.33 7.38 6.84
CA ALA A 75 3.45 6.72 6.16
C ALA A 75 4.37 7.72 5.46
N LEU A 76 3.79 8.70 4.78
CA LEU A 76 4.54 9.70 4.00
C LEU A 76 5.19 10.78 4.88
N GLN A 77 4.57 11.12 6.02
CA GLN A 77 5.06 12.18 6.90
C GLN A 77 6.09 11.68 7.92
N SER A 78 5.85 10.52 8.50
CA SER A 78 6.64 9.99 9.64
C SER A 78 6.98 8.50 9.52
N GLY A 79 6.45 7.83 8.49
CA GLY A 79 6.73 6.43 8.24
C GLY A 79 8.14 6.20 7.73
N ARG A 80 8.53 4.92 7.76
CA ARG A 80 9.80 4.44 7.24
C ARG A 80 9.59 3.67 5.96
N PHE A 81 10.20 4.14 4.87
CA PHE A 81 10.28 3.39 3.63
C PHE A 81 10.99 2.05 3.83
N ARG A 82 10.42 0.98 3.27
CA ARG A 82 10.90 -0.40 3.39
C ARG A 82 11.41 -0.99 2.09
N GLY A 83 11.29 -0.26 0.98
CA GLY A 83 11.70 -0.69 -0.35
C GLY A 83 10.53 -0.70 -1.33
N ALA A 84 10.88 -0.77 -2.61
CA ALA A 84 9.96 -0.89 -3.72
C ALA A 84 9.90 -2.35 -4.21
N GLU A 85 8.73 -2.80 -4.65
CA GLU A 85 8.56 -4.16 -5.17
C GLU A 85 7.37 -4.32 -6.11
N TRP A 86 7.48 -5.29 -7.01
CA TRP A 86 6.40 -5.76 -7.85
C TRP A 86 5.40 -6.60 -7.04
N CYS A 87 4.13 -6.24 -7.12
CA CYS A 87 3.02 -6.95 -6.50
C CYS A 87 2.03 -7.44 -7.56
N VAL A 88 1.44 -8.61 -7.33
CA VAL A 88 0.37 -9.18 -8.16
C VAL A 88 -0.97 -9.02 -7.47
N GLN A 89 -2.03 -8.76 -8.23
CA GLN A 89 -3.38 -8.60 -7.67
C GLN A 89 -3.91 -9.90 -7.05
N HIS A 90 -3.69 -11.00 -7.77
CA HIS A 90 -3.99 -12.38 -7.47
C HIS A 90 -3.06 -13.25 -8.32
N PRO A 91 -2.97 -14.57 -8.10
CA PRO A 91 -2.15 -15.45 -8.95
C PRO A 91 -2.51 -15.29 -10.43
N ASN A 92 -1.51 -15.12 -11.29
CA ASN A 92 -1.61 -14.81 -12.72
C ASN A 92 -2.36 -13.50 -13.07
N GLY A 93 -2.53 -12.60 -12.10
CA GLY A 93 -3.20 -11.32 -12.26
C GLY A 93 -2.28 -10.20 -12.78
N PRO A 94 -2.82 -8.98 -12.94
CA PRO A 94 -2.02 -7.81 -13.28
C PRO A 94 -1.01 -7.46 -12.17
N TRP A 95 0.01 -6.70 -12.56
CA TRP A 95 1.12 -6.27 -11.71
C TRP A 95 1.09 -4.78 -11.39
N ALA A 96 1.53 -4.43 -10.19
CA ALA A 96 1.76 -3.05 -9.77
C ALA A 96 3.12 -2.94 -9.06
N ALA A 97 3.96 -1.99 -9.48
CA ALA A 97 5.16 -1.62 -8.75
C ALA A 97 4.76 -0.73 -7.57
N CYS A 98 5.04 -1.19 -6.36
CA CYS A 98 4.55 -0.59 -5.13
C CYS A 98 5.68 -0.09 -4.26
N ASP A 99 5.45 1.02 -3.59
CA ASP A 99 6.26 1.42 -2.44
C ASP A 99 5.71 0.78 -1.17
N ALA A 100 6.60 0.27 -0.33
CA ALA A 100 6.24 -0.28 0.98
C ALA A 100 6.74 0.62 2.10
N TYR A 101 5.88 0.88 3.08
CA TYR A 101 6.18 1.68 4.27
C TYR A 101 5.78 0.93 5.54
N SER A 102 6.49 1.20 6.64
CA SER A 102 6.03 0.89 7.99
C SER A 102 5.82 2.17 8.78
N LEU A 103 4.76 2.24 9.55
CA LEU A 103 4.35 3.43 10.30
C LEU A 103 3.74 3.04 11.64
N VAL A 104 3.51 4.02 12.52
CA VAL A 104 2.80 3.82 13.78
C VAL A 104 1.63 4.78 13.84
N ARG A 105 0.41 4.26 14.00
CA ARG A 105 -0.80 5.05 14.27
C ARG A 105 -1.12 4.97 15.76
N ARG A 106 -1.47 6.09 16.39
CA ARG A 106 -1.96 6.08 17.77
C ARG A 106 -3.43 5.72 17.75
N GLU A 107 -3.80 4.70 18.50
CA GLU A 107 -5.17 4.21 18.57
C GLU A 107 -5.58 4.00 20.03
N TRP A 108 -6.84 4.26 20.33
CA TRP A 108 -7.42 3.93 21.61
C TRP A 108 -7.70 2.43 21.69
N ILE A 109 -7.03 1.72 22.60
CA ILE A 109 -7.24 0.29 22.81
C ILE A 109 -8.20 0.09 23.97
N ALA A 110 -9.47 -0.19 23.65
CA ALA A 110 -10.55 -0.30 24.64
C ALA A 110 -10.22 -1.27 25.78
N ASN A 111 -9.61 -2.42 25.47
CA ASN A 111 -9.25 -3.45 26.46
C ASN A 111 -8.15 -2.97 27.43
N ALA A 112 -7.22 -2.14 26.94
CA ALA A 112 -6.13 -1.57 27.74
C ALA A 112 -6.48 -0.21 28.37
N ARG A 113 -7.63 0.37 27.98
CA ARG A 113 -8.14 1.69 28.42
C ARG A 113 -7.12 2.81 28.29
N LYS A 114 -6.33 2.80 27.21
CA LYS A 114 -5.32 3.81 26.92
C LYS A 114 -5.06 3.92 25.42
N GLU A 115 -4.46 5.03 25.01
CA GLU A 115 -3.86 5.14 23.70
C GLU A 115 -2.58 4.30 23.61
N MET A 116 -2.42 3.60 22.50
CA MET A 116 -1.23 2.82 22.19
C MET A 116 -0.82 3.06 20.73
N GLY A 117 0.48 2.97 20.47
CA GLY A 117 0.99 2.98 19.10
C GLY A 117 0.81 1.59 18.47
N ILE A 118 0.04 1.52 17.40
CA ILE A 118 -0.14 0.32 16.58
C ILE A 118 0.72 0.46 15.33
N GLY A 119 1.64 -0.49 15.14
CA GLY A 119 2.52 -0.53 13.99
C GLY A 119 1.78 -1.09 12.77
N TYR A 120 1.79 -0.37 11.65
CA TYR A 120 1.22 -0.82 10.38
C TYR A 120 2.29 -1.02 9.32
N TYR A 121 1.97 -1.91 8.38
CA TYR A 121 2.68 -2.08 7.13
C TYR A 121 1.72 -1.81 5.98
N ILE A 122 2.11 -0.90 5.08
CA ILE A 122 1.29 -0.50 3.93
C ILE A 122 2.11 -0.58 2.65
N LYS A 123 1.47 -1.04 1.57
CA LYS A 123 2.01 -1.01 0.22
C LYS A 123 1.04 -0.32 -0.72
N PHE A 124 1.53 0.60 -1.53
CA PHE A 124 0.69 1.28 -2.49
C PHE A 124 1.40 1.57 -3.81
N ALA A 125 0.61 1.81 -4.85
CA ALA A 125 1.06 2.28 -6.15
C ALA A 125 0.14 3.37 -6.69
N ILE A 126 0.67 4.33 -7.45
CA ILE A 126 -0.18 5.20 -8.28
C ILE A 126 -0.60 4.41 -9.52
N ALA A 127 -1.91 4.30 -9.76
CA ALA A 127 -2.47 3.67 -10.95
C ALA A 127 -1.97 4.37 -12.22
N LYS A 128 -1.93 3.66 -13.36
CA LYS A 128 -1.47 4.20 -14.64
C LYS A 128 -2.24 5.44 -15.11
N THR A 129 -3.49 5.59 -14.66
CA THR A 129 -4.32 6.79 -14.89
C THR A 129 -3.85 8.02 -14.12
N GLY A 130 -3.01 7.85 -13.09
CA GLY A 130 -2.52 8.91 -12.21
C GLY A 130 -3.50 9.34 -11.13
N LYS A 131 -4.75 8.84 -11.13
CA LYS A 131 -5.84 9.37 -10.29
C LYS A 131 -6.15 8.58 -9.02
N LEU A 132 -5.64 7.35 -8.93
CA LEU A 132 -5.98 6.39 -7.86
C LEU A 132 -4.72 5.79 -7.27
N LEU A 133 -4.70 5.66 -5.96
CA LEU A 133 -3.74 4.90 -5.18
C LEU A 133 -4.28 3.48 -5.00
N LEU A 134 -3.59 2.52 -5.60
CA LEU A 134 -3.84 1.10 -5.45
C LEU A 134 -3.16 0.62 -4.16
N VAL A 135 -3.94 0.41 -3.11
CA VAL A 135 -3.43 -0.11 -1.83
C VAL A 135 -3.42 -1.63 -1.91
N VAL A 136 -2.23 -2.19 -1.86
CA VAL A 136 -1.98 -3.61 -2.16
C VAL A 136 -1.98 -4.45 -0.90
N SER A 137 -1.59 -3.85 0.23
CA SER A 137 -1.51 -4.46 1.55
C SER A 137 -1.62 -3.35 2.58
N CYS A 138 -2.43 -3.58 3.61
CA CYS A 138 -2.57 -2.72 4.77
C CYS A 138 -2.96 -3.59 5.96
N HIS A 139 -2.06 -3.76 6.91
CA HIS A 139 -2.33 -4.54 8.13
C HIS A 139 -1.34 -4.16 9.24
N PRO A 140 -1.66 -4.45 10.51
CA PRO A 140 -0.70 -4.37 11.60
C PRO A 140 0.54 -5.22 11.34
N TRP A 141 1.67 -4.83 11.91
CA TRP A 141 2.97 -5.48 11.78
C TRP A 141 3.00 -6.98 12.15
N GLU A 142 2.14 -7.41 13.06
CA GLU A 142 1.99 -8.79 13.55
C GLU A 142 1.50 -9.73 12.44
N ASP A 143 0.74 -9.19 11.47
CA ASP A 143 0.10 -9.91 10.38
C ASP A 143 0.95 -9.91 9.08
N ARG A 144 2.22 -9.53 9.15
CA ARG A 144 3.12 -9.46 7.97
C ARG A 144 3.51 -10.81 7.37
N ARG A 145 3.06 -11.93 7.96
CA ARG A 145 3.39 -13.29 7.52
C ARG A 145 2.70 -13.67 6.20
#